data_AF-A0A2Z4ED81-F1
#
_entry.id   AF-A0A2Z4ED81-F1
#
_cell.length_a   1.000
_cell.length_b   1.000
_cell.length_c   1.000
_cell.angle_alpha   90.00
_cell.angle_beta   90.00
_cell.angle_gamma   90.00
#
_symmetry.space_group_name_H-M   'P 1'
#
loop_
_entity.id
_entity.type
_entity.pdbx_description
1 polymer ?
#
loop_
_entity_poly.entity_id
_entity_poly.type
_entity_poly.pdbx_seq_one_letter_code
_entity_poly.pdbx_strand_id
1 'polypeptide(L)' 'RTVREPRVVVQTTSDIDILDDGYRWRKYGQKVVKGNPNPRSYYK' A
#
# COMPACT_ATOMS: atom_id res chain seq x y z
N ARG A 1 -1.35 -27.05 -9.91
CA ARG A 1 -1.97 -26.13 -8.92
C ARG A 1 -0.93 -25.09 -8.56
N THR A 2 -1.00 -23.87 -9.11
CA THR A 2 -0.06 -22.81 -8.75
C THR A 2 -0.31 -22.42 -7.29
N VAL A 3 0.71 -22.58 -6.45
CA VAL A 3 0.65 -22.15 -5.04
C VAL A 3 0.62 -20.63 -5.05
N ARG A 4 -0.44 -20.03 -4.51
CA ARG A 4 -0.50 -18.57 -4.36
C ARG A 4 0.48 -18.18 -3.27
N GLU A 5 1.41 -17.29 -3.58
CA GLU A 5 2.30 -16.71 -2.57
C GLU A 5 1.49 -16.06 -1.43
N PRO A 6 1.97 -16.16 -0.19
CA PRO A 6 1.31 -15.54 0.96
C PRO A 6 1.31 -14.02 0.80
N ARG A 7 0.17 -13.38 1.07
CA ARG A 7 0.05 -11.92 1.12
C ARG A 7 0.47 -11.42 2.49
N VAL A 8 1.47 -10.56 2.55
CA VAL A 8 1.93 -9.91 3.79
C VAL A 8 1.24 -8.54 3.93
N VAL A 9 0.79 -8.22 5.14
CA VAL A 9 0.19 -6.92 5.49
C VAL A 9 0.98 -6.31 6.63
N VAL A 10 1.40 -5.06 6.48
CA VAL A 10 2.19 -4.32 7.48
C VAL A 10 1.42 -3.06 7.88
N GLN A 11 1.38 -2.77 9.18
CA GLN A 11 0.77 -1.56 9.74
C GLN A 11 1.86 -0.75 10.45
N THR A 12 1.96 0.53 10.10
CA THR A 12 2.96 1.46 10.65
C THR A 12 2.25 2.68 11.22
N THR A 13 2.68 3.16 12.39
CA THR A 13 2.20 4.42 13.01
C THR A 13 3.12 5.57 12.61
N SER A 14 3.14 5.92 11.33
CA SER A 14 3.95 7.01 10.79
C SER A 14 3.04 8.06 10.16
N ASP A 15 3.39 9.33 10.33
CA ASP A 15 2.71 10.46 9.68
C ASP A 15 3.17 10.66 8.22
N ILE A 16 4.15 9.87 7.76
CA ILE A 16 4.71 9.94 6.41
C ILE A 16 4.00 8.93 5.50
N ASP A 17 3.38 9.42 4.44
CA ASP A 17 2.63 8.61 3.45
C ASP A 17 3.52 7.70 2.57
N ILE A 18 4.79 8.05 2.39
CA ILE A 18 5.78 7.31 1.60
C ILE A 18 6.92 6.89 2.54
N LEU A 19 6.96 5.61 2.89
CA LEU A 19 8.00 5.04 3.73
C LEU A 19 9.20 4.63 2.88
N ASP A 20 10.41 4.81 3.41
CA ASP A 20 11.62 4.19 2.89
C ASP A 20 11.74 2.76 3.44
N ASP A 21 11.00 1.83 2.83
CA ASP A 21 10.95 0.42 3.22
C ASP A 21 12.00 -0.45 2.49
N GLY A 22 12.93 0.19 1.78
CA GLY A 22 13.98 -0.47 0.99
C GLY A 22 13.55 -0.89 -0.42
N TYR A 23 12.27 -0.72 -0.79
CA TYR A 23 11.77 -0.99 -2.14
C TYR A 23 11.52 0.29 -2.93
N ARG A 24 11.62 0.19 -4.27
CA ARG A 24 11.40 1.32 -5.18
C ARG A 24 10.00 1.27 -5.80
N TRP A 25 9.02 1.72 -5.03
CA TRP A 25 7.63 1.76 -5.43
C TRP A 25 7.32 2.90 -6.42
N ARG A 26 6.54 2.61 -7.47
CA ARG A 26 5.96 3.63 -8.37
C ARG A 26 4.45 3.69 -8.21
N LYS A 27 3.93 4.86 -7.81
CA LYS A 27 2.49 5.09 -7.69
C LYS A 27 1.85 5.09 -9.08
N TYR A 28 0.86 4.23 -9.28
CA TYR A 28 0.12 4.18 -10.55
C TYR A 28 -1.34 4.61 -10.39
N GLY A 29 -1.84 4.75 -9.16
CA GLY A 29 -3.21 5.17 -8.94
C GLY A 29 -3.53 5.46 -7.48
N GLN A 30 -4.65 6.17 -7.30
CA GLN A 30 -5.23 6.49 -6.01
C GLN A 30 -6.74 6.32 -6.11
N LYS A 31 -7.36 5.72 -5.09
CA LYS A 31 -8.82 5.59 -4.99
C LYS A 31 -9.31 6.11 -3.66
N VAL A 32 -10.35 6.93 -3.69
CA VAL A 32 -11.13 7.26 -2.48
C VAL A 32 -11.91 6.02 -2.08
N VAL A 33 -11.80 5.63 -0.81
CA VAL A 33 -12.47 4.44 -0.28
C VAL A 33 -13.64 4.90 0.58
N LYS A 34 -14.86 4.41 0.27
CA LYS A 34 -16.06 4.76 1.03
C LYS A 34 -15.86 4.44 2.52
N GLY A 35 -16.09 5.44 3.38
CA GLY A 35 -15.95 5.30 4.83
C GLY A 35 -14.54 5.50 5.38
N ASN A 36 -13.54 5.75 4.53
CA ASN A 36 -12.21 6.17 4.97
C ASN A 36 -11.96 7.63 4.56
N PRO A 37 -11.65 8.55 5.50
CA PRO A 37 -11.33 9.93 5.16
C PRO A 37 -10.04 10.05 4.33
N ASN A 38 -9.13 9.07 4.43
CA ASN A 38 -7.86 9.06 3.71
C ASN A 38 -7.96 8.24 2.41
N PRO A 39 -7.44 8.75 1.28
CA PRO A 39 -7.44 8.00 0.03
C PRO A 39 -6.44 6.84 0.06
N ARG A 40 -6.76 5.73 -0.62
CA ARG A 40 -5.85 4.59 -0.77
C ARG A 40 -4.95 4.77 -1.99
N SER A 41 -3.65 4.77 -1.77
CA SER A 41 -2.63 4.77 -2.82
C SER A 41 -2.26 3.34 -3.24
N TYR A 42 -2.01 3.13 -4.53
CA TYR A 42 -1.57 1.85 -5.09
C TYR A 42 -0.24 2.00 -5.82
N TYR A 43 0.67 1.08 -5.54
CA TYR A 43 2.04 1.09 -6.03
C TYR A 43 2.38 -0.23 -6.74
N LYS A 44 3.35 -0.18 -7.66
CA LYS A 44 4.01 -1.33 -8.29
C LYS A 44 5.50 -1.28 -8.07
#